data_AF-A0A955HB45-F1
#
_entry.id   AF-A0A955HB45-F1
#
_cell.length_a   1.000
_cell.length_b   1.000
_cell.length_c   1.000
_cell.angle_alpha   90.00
_cell.angle_beta   90.00
_cell.angle_gamma   90.00
#
_symmetry.space_group_name_H-M   'P 1'
#
loop_
_entity.id
_entity.type
_entity.pdbx_description
1 polymer ?
#
loop_
_entity_poly.entity_id
_entity_poly.type
_entity_poly.pdbx_seq_one_letter_code
_entity_poly.pdbx_strand_id
1 'polypeptide(L)'
;MTTYSPTTEQRGTFTISIDFEYALGYADAVLSEERERLIKEEAAVSRRILKLFETYDVSATWAIVGHFLECDCQLSGGRVHPTFRAPVLSGPKLAPFA
;
A
#
# COMPACT_ATOMS: atom_id res chain seq x y z
N MET A 1 36.60 34.11 -24.86
CA MET A 1 36.78 32.88 -24.05
C MET A 1 35.74 32.95 -22.94
N THR A 2 34.60 32.31 -23.15
CA THR A 2 33.42 32.41 -22.26
C THR A 2 33.49 31.27 -21.26
N THR A 3 33.66 31.59 -19.98
CA THR A 3 33.73 30.60 -18.90
C THR A 3 32.33 30.09 -18.57
N TYR A 4 32.06 28.82 -18.87
CA TYR A 4 30.87 28.11 -18.39
C TYR A 4 30.96 27.94 -16.87
N SER A 5 30.02 28.55 -16.14
CA SER A 5 29.84 28.27 -14.71
C SER A 5 28.77 27.19 -14.58
N PRO A 6 29.07 26.01 -14.02
CA PRO A 6 28.05 25.00 -13.80
C PRO A 6 27.04 25.54 -12.78
N THR A 7 25.77 25.63 -13.19
CA THR A 7 24.67 25.82 -12.26
C THR A 7 24.65 24.60 -11.34
N THR A 8 24.94 24.81 -10.06
CA THR A 8 24.74 23.83 -9.01
C THR A 8 23.25 23.58 -8.90
N GLU A 9 22.72 22.64 -9.68
CA GLU A 9 21.31 22.27 -9.61
C GLU A 9 20.98 21.86 -8.18
N GLN A 10 19.96 22.51 -7.63
CA GLN A 10 19.52 22.30 -6.27
C GLN A 10 18.95 20.88 -6.17
N ARG A 11 19.65 19.99 -5.45
CA ARG A 11 19.24 18.60 -5.31
C ARG A 11 17.93 18.52 -4.52
N GLY A 12 16.92 17.89 -5.10
CA GLY A 12 15.67 17.52 -4.43
C GLY A 12 15.74 16.13 -3.80
N THR A 13 14.86 15.85 -2.84
CA THR A 13 14.65 14.50 -2.31
C THR A 13 13.50 13.85 -3.06
N PHE A 14 13.70 12.64 -3.57
CA PHE A 14 12.65 11.81 -4.18
C PHE A 14 12.32 10.65 -3.26
N THR A 15 11.05 10.48 -2.92
CA THR A 15 10.57 9.43 -2.01
C THR A 15 9.51 8.59 -2.69
N ILE A 16 9.57 7.28 -2.49
CA ILE A 16 8.54 6.34 -2.94
C ILE A 16 7.82 5.75 -1.72
N SER A 17 6.49 5.88 -1.69
CA SER A 17 5.60 5.21 -0.73
C SER A 17 4.58 4.38 -1.51
N ILE A 18 4.37 3.13 -1.09
CA ILE A 18 3.46 2.19 -1.73
C ILE A 18 2.43 1.71 -0.70
N ASP A 19 1.16 1.97 -0.98
CA ASP A 19 0.04 1.38 -0.24
C ASP A 19 -0.14 -0.06 -0.73
N PHE A 20 -0.04 -1.00 0.20
CA PHE A 20 0.00 -2.42 -0.09
C PHE A 20 -1.29 -3.07 0.43
N GLU A 21 -2.35 -2.92 -0.36
CA GLU A 21 -3.74 -3.27 0.00
C GLU A 21 -4.30 -4.48 -0.76
N TYR A 22 -3.66 -4.91 -1.85
CA TYR A 22 -4.18 -5.95 -2.75
C TYR A 22 -5.67 -5.74 -3.09
N ALA A 23 -6.47 -6.81 -3.01
CA ALA A 23 -7.92 -6.78 -3.20
C ALA A 23 -8.66 -5.87 -2.19
N LEU A 24 -8.08 -5.56 -1.03
CA LEU A 24 -8.75 -4.73 0.00
C LEU A 24 -8.95 -3.29 -0.45
N GLY A 25 -8.12 -2.79 -1.39
CA GLY A 25 -8.35 -1.49 -2.04
C GLY A 25 -9.67 -1.42 -2.83
N TYR A 26 -10.35 -2.56 -3.01
CA TYR A 26 -11.62 -2.68 -3.71
C TYR A 26 -12.75 -3.27 -2.84
N ALA A 27 -12.58 -3.36 -1.52
CA ALA A 27 -13.52 -4.05 -0.65
C ALA A 27 -14.98 -3.53 -0.75
N ASP A 28 -15.15 -2.24 -1.04
CA ASP A 28 -16.48 -1.59 -1.17
C ASP A 28 -16.99 -1.53 -2.62
N ALA A 29 -16.31 -2.19 -3.56
CA ALA A 29 -16.62 -2.10 -4.98
C ALA A 29 -17.07 -3.44 -5.57
N VAL A 30 -18.06 -3.38 -6.47
CA VAL A 30 -18.32 -4.51 -7.37
C VAL A 30 -17.18 -4.59 -8.37
N LEU A 31 -16.52 -5.76 -8.43
CA LEU A 31 -15.41 -6.00 -9.34
C LEU A 31 -15.92 -6.35 -10.74
N SER A 32 -15.25 -5.82 -11.76
CA SER A 32 -15.35 -6.36 -13.11
C SER A 32 -14.42 -7.57 -13.25
N GLU A 33 -14.68 -8.44 -14.23
CA GLU A 33 -13.80 -9.58 -14.53
C GLU A 33 -12.34 -9.15 -14.77
N GLU A 34 -12.14 -8.00 -15.42
CA GLU A 34 -10.81 -7.43 -15.64
C GLU A 34 -10.13 -7.07 -14.32
N ARG A 35 -10.84 -6.43 -13.39
CA ARG A 35 -10.29 -6.09 -12.06
C ARG A 35 -9.97 -7.34 -11.26
N GLU A 36 -10.84 -8.35 -11.28
CA GLU A 36 -10.54 -9.62 -10.64
C GLU A 36 -9.28 -10.27 -11.19
N ARG A 37 -9.06 -10.21 -12.52
CA ARG A 37 -7.83 -10.71 -13.14
C ARG A 37 -6.61 -9.92 -12.64
N LEU A 38 -6.68 -8.59 -12.63
CA LEU A 38 -5.57 -7.74 -12.18
C LEU A 38 -5.21 -8.01 -10.72
N ILE A 39 -6.20 -8.12 -9.83
CA ILE A 39 -6.01 -8.45 -8.41
C ILE A 39 -5.24 -9.77 -8.25
N LYS A 40 -5.57 -10.80 -9.06
CA LYS A 40 -4.86 -12.09 -9.03
C LYS A 40 -3.39 -11.98 -9.46
N GLU A 41 -3.05 -10.98 -10.26
CA GLU A 41 -1.69 -10.73 -10.75
C GLU A 41 -0.86 -9.88 -9.78
N GLU A 42 -1.49 -9.16 -8.85
CA GLU A 42 -0.80 -8.20 -7.97
C GLU A 42 0.37 -8.85 -7.22
N ALA A 43 0.24 -10.09 -6.74
CA ALA A 43 1.33 -10.78 -6.04
C ALA A 43 2.57 -11.00 -6.93
N ALA A 44 2.38 -11.24 -8.23
CA ALA A 44 3.48 -11.34 -9.19
C ALA A 44 4.07 -9.95 -9.50
N VAL A 45 3.21 -8.93 -9.60
CA VAL A 45 3.64 -7.53 -9.78
C VAL A 45 4.46 -7.03 -8.58
N SER A 46 4.05 -7.32 -7.34
CA SER A 46 4.80 -6.94 -6.14
C SER A 46 6.22 -7.49 -6.16
N ARG A 47 6.42 -8.76 -6.55
CA ARG A 47 7.76 -9.36 -6.69
C ARG A 47 8.61 -8.66 -7.75
N ARG A 48 7.99 -8.24 -8.87
CA ARG A 48 8.68 -7.49 -9.93
C ARG A 48 9.11 -6.10 -9.46
N ILE A 49 8.27 -5.42 -8.69
CA ILE A 49 8.61 -4.11 -8.08
C ILE A 49 9.76 -4.27 -7.09
N LEU A 50 9.71 -5.26 -6.21
CA LEU A 50 10.81 -5.56 -5.28
C LEU A 50 12.12 -5.79 -6.03
N LYS A 51 12.08 -6.58 -7.11
CA LYS A 51 13.28 -6.84 -7.92
C LYS A 51 13.81 -5.58 -8.60
N LEU A 52 12.91 -4.72 -9.07
CA LEU A 52 13.27 -3.44 -9.68
C LEU A 52 13.99 -2.55 -8.67
N PHE A 53 13.44 -2.40 -7.47
CA PHE A 53 14.03 -1.58 -6.42
C PHE A 53 15.37 -2.13 -5.93
N GLU A 54 15.48 -3.45 -5.77
CA GLU A 54 16.76 -4.12 -5.48
C GLU A 54 17.81 -3.84 -6.56
N THR A 55 17.42 -3.91 -7.84
CA THR A 55 18.35 -3.72 -8.98
C THR A 55 18.96 -2.32 -9.02
N TYR A 56 18.21 -1.31 -8.59
CA TYR A 56 18.62 0.09 -8.65
C TYR A 56 18.97 0.69 -7.28
N ASP A 57 19.05 -0.14 -6.23
CA ASP A 57 19.28 0.29 -4.84
C ASP A 57 18.32 1.42 -4.39
N VAL A 58 17.05 1.27 -4.76
CA VAL A 58 15.99 2.25 -4.46
C VAL A 58 15.28 1.85 -3.17
N SER A 59 15.28 2.76 -2.20
CA SER A 59 14.49 2.61 -0.99
C SER A 59 13.03 3.03 -1.21
N ALA A 60 12.10 2.28 -0.61
CA ALA A 60 10.68 2.61 -0.61
C ALA A 60 10.05 2.32 0.75
N THR A 61 9.03 3.10 1.10
CA THR A 61 8.17 2.83 2.28
C THR A 61 6.97 2.01 1.85
N TRP A 62 6.67 0.92 2.57
CA TRP A 62 5.54 0.05 2.30
C TRP A 62 4.50 0.20 3.41
N ALA A 63 3.35 0.79 3.08
CA ALA A 63 2.20 0.86 3.97
C ALA A 63 1.38 -0.43 3.82
N ILE A 64 1.70 -1.42 4.65
CA ILE A 64 1.09 -2.76 4.59
C ILE A 64 -0.19 -2.80 5.41
N VAL A 65 -1.28 -3.30 4.81
CA VAL A 65 -2.50 -3.57 5.57
C VAL A 65 -2.20 -4.63 6.63
N GLY A 66 -2.42 -4.27 7.90
CA GLY A 66 -2.07 -5.12 9.04
C GLY A 66 -2.70 -6.51 9.00
N HIS A 67 -3.86 -6.66 8.36
CA HIS A 67 -4.51 -7.95 8.14
C HIS A 67 -3.61 -8.97 7.43
N PHE A 68 -2.73 -8.53 6.51
CA PHE A 68 -1.82 -9.42 5.79
C PHE A 68 -0.68 -9.99 6.64
N LEU A 69 -0.49 -9.46 7.85
CA LEU A 69 0.52 -9.95 8.79
C LEU A 69 -0.01 -11.04 9.72
N GLU A 70 -1.32 -11.32 9.66
CA GLU A 70 -1.96 -12.35 10.47
C GLU A 70 -1.94 -13.71 9.79
N CYS A 71 -1.86 -14.77 10.58
CA CYS A 71 -1.87 -16.16 10.09
C CYS A 71 -3.30 -16.70 9.91
N ASP A 72 -4.31 -16.04 10.46
CA ASP A 72 -5.72 -16.41 10.34
C ASP A 72 -6.59 -15.20 10.06
N CYS A 73 -7.90 -15.41 9.85
CA CYS A 73 -8.90 -14.35 9.70
C CYS A 73 -10.17 -14.81 10.40
N GLN A 74 -10.36 -14.38 11.65
CA GLN A 74 -11.51 -14.79 12.45
C GLN A 74 -12.49 -13.64 12.62
N LEU A 75 -13.73 -13.87 12.18
CA LEU A 75 -14.88 -13.01 12.48
C LEU A 75 -15.50 -13.47 13.80
N SER A 76 -15.47 -12.61 14.82
CA SER A 76 -16.11 -12.88 16.11
C SER A 76 -16.71 -11.60 16.67
N GLY A 77 -17.95 -11.68 17.16
CA GLY A 77 -18.67 -10.51 17.68
C GLY A 77 -18.83 -9.37 16.67
N GLY A 78 -18.96 -9.69 15.38
CA GLY A 78 -19.10 -8.70 14.29
C GLY A 78 -17.81 -7.96 13.93
N ARG A 79 -16.65 -8.40 14.44
CA ARG A 79 -15.34 -7.81 14.12
C ARG A 79 -14.37 -8.87 13.60
N VAL A 80 -13.68 -8.53 12.53
CA VAL A 80 -12.51 -9.26 12.05
C VAL A 80 -11.32 -8.86 12.92
N HIS A 81 -10.57 -9.83 13.43
CA HIS A 81 -9.48 -9.63 14.40
C HIS A 81 -9.90 -8.80 15.63
N PRO A 82 -10.74 -9.36 16.53
CA PRO A 82 -11.25 -8.62 17.70
C PRO A 82 -10.15 -8.17 18.66
N THR A 83 -8.97 -8.78 18.59
CA THR A 83 -7.76 -8.41 19.33
C THR A 83 -7.13 -7.11 18.84
N PHE A 84 -7.42 -6.68 17.61
CA PHE A 84 -6.92 -5.41 17.10
C PHE A 84 -7.57 -4.26 17.87
N ARG A 85 -6.71 -3.35 18.34
CA ARG A 85 -7.18 -2.14 19.03
C ARG A 85 -8.09 -1.38 18.06
N ALA A 86 -9.30 -1.09 18.50
CA ALA A 86 -10.22 -0.28 17.70
C ALA A 86 -9.52 1.06 17.36
N PRO A 87 -9.67 1.57 16.13
CA PRO A 87 -9.10 2.86 15.78
C PRO A 87 -9.61 3.91 16.77
N VAL A 88 -8.70 4.74 17.28
CA VAL A 88 -9.08 5.92 18.07
C VAL A 88 -9.62 6.94 17.07
N LEU A 89 -10.89 6.79 16.69
CA LEU A 89 -11.59 7.79 15.91
C LEU A 89 -11.96 8.94 16.85
N SER A 90 -11.30 10.08 16.70
CA SER A 90 -11.73 11.32 17.33
C SER A 90 -12.90 11.90 16.53
N GLY A 91 -14.10 11.82 17.11
CA GLY A 91 -15.32 12.39 16.53
C GLY A 91 -16.28 11.35 15.93
N PRO A 92 -17.53 11.75 15.63
CA PRO A 92 -18.52 10.84 15.09
C PRO A 92 -18.24 10.59 13.60
N LYS A 93 -17.61 9.46 13.28
CA LYS A 93 -17.75 8.85 11.96
C LYS A 93 -18.26 7.44 12.09
N LEU A 94 -19.33 7.22 11.32
CA LEU A 94 -20.18 6.04 11.23
C LEU A 94 -19.37 4.75 11.15
N ALA A 95 -19.89 3.69 11.78
CA ALA A 95 -19.31 2.35 11.75
C ALA A 95 -19.03 1.92 10.29
N PRO A 96 -17.80 1.53 9.93
CA PRO A 96 -17.49 1.16 8.55
C PRO A 96 -17.89 -0.29 8.21
N PHE A 97 -18.76 -0.94 8.99
CA PHE A 97 -19.05 -2.37 8.82
C PHE A 97 -20.54 -2.70 9.12
N ALA A 98 -21.47 -1.95 8.52
CA ALA A 98 -22.89 -2.32 8.50
C ALA A 98 -23.24 -2.95 7.15
#